data_AF-A0ABD6H9H8-F1
#
_entry.id   AF-A0ABD6H9H8-F1
#
_cell.length_a   1.000
_cell.length_b   1.000
_cell.length_c   1.000
_cell.angle_alpha   90.00
_cell.angle_beta   90.00
_cell.angle_gamma   90.00
#
_symmetry.space_group_name_H-M   'P 1'
#
loop_
_entity.id
_entity.type
_entity.pdbx_description
1 polymer ?
#
loop_
_entity_poly.entity_id
_entity_poly.type
_entity_poly.pdbx_seq_one_letter_code
_entity_poly.pdbx_strand_id
1 'polypeptide(L)'
;MSRYLIAGLVALAVLAAIVWGGVAAIGKIESMVDKAAKTARSERDNYWRAEIEKSNAAAQAKIAETLKQTMAAQDAARDQIEAANQRADTLEKQNASLPDDGTGGIGRDRVRLLNQR
;
A
#
# COMPACT_ATOMS: atom_id res chain seq x y z
N MET A 1 31.94 -75.66 -0.54
CA MET A 1 30.61 -75.01 -0.60
C MET A 1 29.76 -75.72 -1.63
N SER A 2 28.53 -76.16 -1.30
CA SER A 2 27.65 -76.82 -2.27
C SER A 2 27.24 -75.84 -3.37
N ARG A 3 27.21 -76.29 -4.62
CA ARG A 3 26.79 -75.52 -5.82
C ARG A 3 25.42 -74.87 -5.62
N TYR A 4 24.52 -75.57 -4.92
CA TYR A 4 23.18 -75.10 -4.59
C TYR A 4 23.19 -73.96 -3.56
N LEU A 5 24.13 -73.95 -2.61
CA LEU A 5 24.29 -72.84 -1.67
C LEU A 5 24.79 -71.58 -2.37
N ILE A 6 25.71 -71.73 -3.33
CA ILE A 6 26.19 -70.60 -4.14
C ILE A 6 25.05 -70.04 -4.99
N ALA A 7 24.30 -70.90 -5.67
CA ALA A 7 23.14 -70.48 -6.47
C ALA A 7 22.07 -69.76 -5.63
N GLY A 8 21.78 -70.27 -4.42
CA GLY A 8 20.84 -69.64 -3.49
C GLY A 8 21.30 -68.26 -3.00
N LEU A 9 22.59 -68.11 -2.68
CA LEU A 9 23.16 -66.82 -2.27
C LEU A 9 23.15 -65.79 -3.40
N VAL A 10 23.47 -66.21 -4.62
CA VAL A 10 23.40 -65.33 -5.80
C VAL A 10 21.97 -64.87 -6.05
N ALA A 11 20.98 -65.77 -5.96
CA ALA A 11 19.58 -65.41 -6.13
C ALA A 11 19.11 -64.39 -5.07
N LEU A 12 19.51 -64.57 -3.80
CA LEU A 12 19.19 -63.61 -2.73
C LEU A 12 19.87 -62.25 -2.95
N ALA A 13 21.13 -62.23 -3.39
CA ALA A 13 21.84 -60.99 -3.68
C ALA A 13 21.18 -60.21 -4.82
N VAL A 14 20.72 -60.90 -5.86
CA VAL A 14 19.99 -60.27 -6.98
C VAL A 14 18.65 -59.69 -6.50
N LEU A 15 17.89 -60.42 -5.69
CA LEU A 15 16.63 -59.92 -5.12
C LEU A 15 16.85 -58.70 -4.22
N ALA A 16 17.87 -58.72 -3.37
CA ALA A 16 18.23 -57.58 -2.53
C ALA A 16 18.61 -56.35 -3.36
N ALA A 17 19.36 -56.53 -4.45
CA ALA A 17 19.73 -55.45 -5.35
C ALA A 17 18.51 -54.84 -6.06
N ILE A 18 17.54 -55.66 -6.48
CA ILE A 18 16.29 -55.18 -7.09
C ILE A 18 15.46 -54.37 -6.09
N VAL A 19 15.29 -54.88 -4.86
CA VAL A 19 14.54 -54.17 -3.80
C VAL A 19 15.21 -52.84 -3.47
N TRP A 20 16.53 -52.83 -3.28
CA TRP A 20 17.27 -51.62 -2.98
C TRP A 20 17.21 -50.61 -4.13
N GLY A 21 17.38 -51.07 -5.37
CA GLY A 21 17.25 -50.25 -6.57
C GLY A 21 15.84 -49.63 -6.71
N GLY A 22 14.79 -50.40 -6.41
CA GLY A 22 13.42 -49.93 -6.39
C GLY A 22 13.18 -48.82 -5.37
N VAL A 23 13.63 -49.01 -4.13
CA VAL A 23 13.52 -47.99 -3.07
C VAL A 23 14.31 -46.73 -3.41
N ALA A 24 15.54 -46.88 -3.92
CA ALA A 24 16.37 -45.76 -4.34
C ALA A 24 15.75 -44.96 -5.50
N ALA A 25 15.13 -45.65 -6.46
CA ALA A 25 14.43 -45.01 -7.57
C ALA A 25 13.23 -44.19 -7.09
N ILE A 26 12.42 -44.72 -6.17
CA ILE A 26 11.27 -44.02 -5.58
C ILE A 26 11.74 -42.75 -4.85
N GLY A 27 12.75 -42.85 -3.99
CA GLY A 27 13.27 -41.70 -3.26
C GLY A 27 13.83 -40.60 -4.18
N LYS A 28 14.41 -40.99 -5.32
CA LYS A 28 14.87 -40.02 -6.34
C LYS A 28 13.70 -39.29 -7.00
N ILE A 29 12.62 -40.00 -7.32
CA ILE A 29 11.41 -39.42 -7.91
C ILE A 29 10.77 -38.43 -6.93
N GLU A 30 10.62 -38.81 -5.66
CA GLU A 30 10.11 -37.91 -4.61
C GLU A 30 10.95 -36.64 -4.49
N SER A 31 12.28 -36.77 -4.47
CA SER A 31 13.18 -35.61 -4.44
C SER A 31 13.03 -34.70 -5.65
N MET A 32 12.80 -35.26 -6.85
CA MET A 32 12.56 -34.48 -8.06
C MET A 32 11.23 -33.72 -8.00
N VAL A 33 10.16 -34.37 -7.53
CA VAL A 33 8.84 -33.76 -7.36
C VAL A 33 8.90 -32.63 -6.33
N ASP A 34 9.55 -32.87 -5.19
CA ASP A 34 9.71 -31.85 -4.14
C ASP A 34 10.51 -30.65 -4.63
N LYS A 35 11.60 -30.87 -5.37
CA LYS A 35 12.42 -29.79 -5.95
C LYS A 35 11.62 -28.99 -6.97
N ALA A 36 10.86 -29.67 -7.85
CA ALA A 36 10.01 -29.00 -8.83
C ALA A 36 8.93 -28.15 -8.14
N ALA A 37 8.26 -28.71 -7.13
CA ALA A 37 7.23 -28.00 -6.37
C ALA A 37 7.82 -26.80 -5.58
N LYS A 38 9.00 -26.96 -4.97
CA LYS A 38 9.69 -25.86 -4.28
C LYS A 38 10.11 -24.75 -5.24
N THR A 39 10.65 -25.11 -6.39
CA THR A 39 11.09 -24.15 -7.42
C THR A 39 9.90 -23.36 -7.95
N ALA A 40 8.81 -24.04 -8.34
CA ALA A 40 7.61 -23.39 -8.84
C ALA A 40 6.97 -22.44 -7.79
N ARG A 41 6.96 -22.82 -6.51
CA ARG A 41 6.52 -21.92 -5.42
C ARG A 41 7.43 -20.71 -5.30
N SER A 42 8.76 -20.91 -5.29
CA SER A 42 9.73 -19.83 -5.18
C SER A 42 9.64 -18.83 -6.33
N GLU A 43 9.46 -19.31 -7.57
CA GLU A 43 9.30 -18.44 -8.73
C GLU A 43 8.05 -17.57 -8.62
N ARG A 44 6.92 -18.20 -8.25
CA ARG A 44 5.66 -17.49 -8.05
C ARG A 44 5.73 -16.49 -6.90
N ASP A 45 6.34 -16.86 -5.78
CA ASP A 45 6.49 -15.99 -4.62
C ASP A 45 7.39 -14.79 -4.94
N ASN A 46 8.46 -15.00 -5.72
CA ASN A 46 9.32 -13.93 -6.21
C ASN A 46 8.57 -13.00 -7.17
N TYR A 47 7.81 -13.56 -8.11
CA TYR A 47 6.99 -12.78 -9.04
C TYR A 47 5.98 -11.90 -8.29
N TRP A 48 5.21 -12.47 -7.36
CA TRP A 48 4.22 -11.70 -6.62
C TRP A 48 4.84 -10.71 -5.64
N ARG A 49 5.98 -11.03 -5.03
CA ARG A 49 6.71 -10.06 -4.20
C ARG A 49 7.10 -8.83 -5.01
N ALA A 50 7.63 -9.03 -6.22
CA ALA A 50 7.97 -7.93 -7.12
C ALA A 50 6.74 -7.12 -7.55
N GLU A 51 5.62 -7.78 -7.87
CA GLU A 51 4.40 -7.09 -8.28
C GLU A 51 3.77 -6.29 -7.11
N ILE A 52 3.80 -6.85 -5.90
CA ILE A 52 3.37 -6.16 -4.67
C ILE A 52 4.26 -4.94 -4.41
N GLU A 53 5.58 -5.07 -4.53
CA GLU A 53 6.51 -3.96 -4.34
C GLU A 53 6.25 -2.83 -5.35
N LYS A 54 6.04 -3.18 -6.62
CA LYS A 54 5.67 -2.23 -7.68
C LYS A 54 4.34 -1.53 -7.39
N SER A 55 3.32 -2.29 -6.99
CA SER A 55 2.00 -1.76 -6.63
C SER A 55 2.09 -0.81 -5.42
N ASN A 56 2.84 -1.21 -4.39
CA ASN A 56 3.07 -0.39 -3.20
C ASN A 56 3.80 0.91 -3.54
N ALA A 57 4.81 0.88 -4.41
CA ALA A 57 5.52 2.07 -4.86
C ALA A 57 4.57 3.04 -5.60
N ALA A 58 3.72 2.52 -6.49
CA ALA A 58 2.72 3.33 -7.18
C ALA A 58 1.68 3.94 -6.23
N ALA A 59 1.21 3.17 -5.25
CA ALA A 59 0.28 3.65 -4.24
C ALA A 59 0.90 4.76 -3.38
N GLN A 60 2.14 4.58 -2.92
CA GLN A 60 2.87 5.59 -2.15
C GLN A 60 3.09 6.88 -2.94
N ALA A 61 3.47 6.78 -4.21
CA ALA A 61 3.60 7.96 -5.09
C ALA A 61 2.28 8.74 -5.21
N LYS A 62 1.16 8.03 -5.37
CA LYS A 62 -0.17 8.65 -5.43
C LYS A 62 -0.57 9.32 -4.12
N ILE A 63 -0.26 8.69 -2.99
CA ILE A 63 -0.51 9.26 -1.66
C ILE A 63 0.29 10.55 -1.47
N ALA A 64 1.57 10.53 -1.83
CA ALA A 64 2.44 11.71 -1.73
C ALA A 64 1.93 12.87 -2.59
N GLU A 65 1.50 12.59 -3.83
CA GLU A 65 0.94 13.61 -4.72
C GLU A 65 -0.38 14.17 -4.17
N THR A 66 -1.28 13.29 -3.69
CA THR A 66 -2.55 13.70 -3.07
C THR A 66 -2.31 14.57 -1.84
N LEU A 67 -1.33 14.20 -1.01
CA LEU A 67 -0.98 14.96 0.19
C LEU A 67 -0.48 16.36 -0.18
N LYS A 68 0.40 16.46 -1.19
CA LYS A 68 0.92 17.74 -1.68
C LYS A 68 -0.21 18.65 -2.20
N GLN A 69 -1.13 18.09 -2.99
CA GLN A 69 -2.28 18.83 -3.50
C GLN A 69 -3.21 19.28 -2.35
N THR A 70 -3.44 18.41 -1.38
CA THR A 70 -4.26 18.72 -0.21
C THR A 70 -3.65 19.82 0.64
N MET A 71 -2.33 19.77 0.87
CA MET A 71 -1.61 20.82 1.60
C MET A 71 -1.71 22.17 0.87
N ALA A 72 -1.47 22.20 -0.44
CA ALA A 72 -1.60 23.42 -1.24
C ALA A 72 -3.03 24.00 -1.19
N ALA A 73 -4.06 23.13 -1.24
CA ALA A 73 -5.45 23.55 -1.09
C ALA A 73 -5.76 24.09 0.31
N GLN A 74 -5.21 23.47 1.37
CA GLN A 74 -5.35 23.94 2.74
C GLN A 74 -4.69 25.30 2.96
N ASP A 75 -3.48 25.50 2.42
CA ASP A 75 -2.77 26.77 2.51
C ASP A 75 -3.56 27.88 1.79
N ALA A 76 -4.03 27.63 0.57
CA ALA A 76 -4.89 28.57 -0.16
C ALA A 76 -6.22 28.88 0.57
N ALA A 77 -6.79 27.91 1.27
CA ALA A 77 -7.98 28.13 2.09
C ALA A 77 -7.68 28.96 3.33
N ARG A 78 -6.52 28.75 3.98
CA ARG A 78 -6.07 29.57 5.11
C ARG A 78 -5.84 31.01 4.71
N ASP A 79 -5.20 31.25 3.57
CA ASP A 79 -4.98 32.60 3.04
C ASP A 79 -6.32 33.32 2.78
N GLN A 80 -7.32 32.60 2.25
CA GLN A 80 -8.66 33.16 2.05
C GLN A 80 -9.38 33.49 3.35
N ILE A 81 -9.25 32.63 4.37
CA ILE A 81 -9.81 32.87 5.71
C ILE A 81 -9.13 34.09 6.35
N GLU A 82 -7.81 34.19 6.27
CA GLU A 82 -7.07 35.33 6.80
C GLU A 82 -7.50 36.63 6.10
N ALA A 83 -7.58 36.63 4.77
CA ALA A 83 -8.08 37.78 4.02
C ALA A 83 -9.52 38.15 4.38
N ALA A 84 -10.39 37.17 4.62
CA ALA A 84 -11.76 37.42 5.07
C ALA A 84 -11.81 38.01 6.48
N ASN A 85 -10.99 37.52 7.40
CA ASN A 85 -10.87 38.04 8.76
C ASN A 85 -10.36 39.48 8.76
N GLN A 86 -9.31 39.78 7.98
CA GLN A 86 -8.79 41.14 7.85
C GLN A 86 -9.83 42.13 7.30
N ARG A 87 -10.68 41.68 6.35
CA ARG A 87 -11.81 42.48 5.85
C ARG A 87 -12.86 42.69 6.94
N ALA A 88 -13.22 41.66 7.69
CA ALA A 88 -14.17 41.75 8.79
C ALA A 88 -13.70 42.73 9.86
N ASP A 89 -12.45 42.61 10.33
CA ASP A 89 -11.85 43.52 11.30
C ASP A 89 -11.85 44.98 10.81
N THR A 90 -11.61 45.19 9.52
CA THR A 90 -11.64 46.51 8.91
C THR A 90 -13.06 47.09 8.89
N LEU A 91 -14.05 46.29 8.50
CA LEU A 91 -15.46 46.68 8.49
C LEU A 91 -15.96 46.97 9.91
N GLU A 92 -15.56 46.18 10.91
CA GLU A 92 -15.91 46.42 12.31
C GLU A 92 -15.37 47.75 12.82
N LYS A 93 -14.08 48.05 12.54
CA LYS A 93 -13.48 49.35 12.90
C LYS A 93 -14.18 50.51 12.20
N GLN A 94 -14.49 50.37 10.91
CA GLN A 94 -15.21 51.40 10.15
C GLN A 94 -16.62 51.59 10.70
N ASN A 95 -17.35 50.52 11.01
CA ASN A 95 -18.68 50.58 11.60
C ASN A 95 -18.66 51.26 12.98
N ALA A 96 -17.69 50.93 13.83
CA ALA A 96 -17.51 51.56 15.15
C ALA A 96 -17.19 53.06 15.08
N SER A 97 -16.61 53.53 13.96
CA SER A 97 -16.34 54.96 13.75
C SER A 97 -17.57 55.75 13.26
N LEU A 98 -18.63 55.06 12.83
CA LEU A 98 -19.84 55.72 12.33
C LEU A 98 -20.74 56.18 13.49
N PRO A 99 -21.26 57.42 13.44
CA PRO A 99 -22.12 57.96 14.48
C PRO A 99 -23.42 57.16 14.59
N ASP A 100 -23.91 57.02 15.83
CA ASP A 100 -25.22 56.41 16.08
C ASP A 100 -26.31 57.47 15.98
N ASP A 101 -27.29 57.26 15.10
CA ASP A 101 -28.35 58.23 14.83
C ASP A 101 -29.52 58.13 15.82
N GLY A 102 -29.46 57.19 16.77
CA GLY A 102 -30.45 57.02 17.84
C GLY A 102 -31.85 56.62 17.35
N THR A 103 -32.02 56.31 16.06
CA THR A 103 -33.33 56.02 15.46
C THR A 103 -33.81 54.58 15.67
N GLY A 104 -33.01 53.74 16.36
CA GLY A 104 -33.32 52.33 16.62
C GLY A 104 -33.16 51.41 15.40
N GLY A 105 -32.61 51.92 14.28
CA GLY A 105 -32.35 51.18 13.05
C GLY A 105 -30.89 51.24 12.60
N ILE A 106 -30.57 50.56 11.48
CA ILE A 106 -29.24 50.65 10.84
C ILE A 106 -29.22 51.87 9.91
N GLY A 107 -28.38 52.87 10.25
CA GLY A 107 -28.21 54.09 9.46
C GLY A 107 -27.67 53.84 8.04
N ARG A 108 -27.95 54.78 7.11
CA ARG A 108 -27.64 54.64 5.67
C ARG A 108 -26.17 54.31 5.39
N ASP A 109 -25.25 54.91 6.15
CA ASP A 109 -23.81 54.72 5.93
C ASP A 109 -23.32 53.34 6.39
N ARG A 110 -23.92 52.78 7.46
CA ARG A 110 -23.68 51.38 7.86
C ARG A 110 -24.19 50.39 6.80
N VAL A 111 -25.35 50.65 6.18
CA VAL A 111 -25.85 49.82 5.07
C VAL A 111 -24.92 49.87 3.86
N ARG A 112 -24.42 51.06 3.51
CA ARG A 112 -23.47 51.22 2.41
C ARG A 112 -22.15 50.51 2.69
N LEU A 113 -21.70 50.49 3.94
CA LEU A 113 -20.51 49.76 4.38
C LEU A 113 -20.67 48.25 4.21
N LEU A 114 -21.78 47.67 4.65
CA LEU A 114 -22.06 46.23 4.51
C LEU A 114 -22.23 45.76 3.05
N ASN A 115 -22.61 46.67 2.15
CA ASN A 115 -22.75 46.38 0.72
C ASN A 115 -21.44 46.50 -0.08
N GLN A 116 -20.32 46.85 0.55
CA GLN A 116 -19.00 46.78 -0.07
C GLN A 116 -18.53 45.33 -0.03
N ARG A 117 -18.75 44.61 -1.14
CA ARG A 117 -18.25 43.24 -1.36
C ARG A 117 -16.87 43.26 -2.00
#